data_AF-A0A1J4WFL4-F1
#
_entry.id   AF-A0A1J4WFL4-F1
#
_cell.length_a   1.000
_cell.length_b   1.000
_cell.length_c   1.000
_cell.angle_alpha   90.00
_cell.angle_beta   90.00
_cell.angle_gamma   90.00
#
_symmetry.space_group_name_H-M   'P 1'
#
loop_
_entity.id
_entity.type
_entity.pdbx_description
1 polymer ?
#
loop_
_entity_poly.entity_id
_entity_poly.type
_entity_poly.pdbx_seq_one_letter_code
_entity_poly.pdbx_strand_id
1 'polypeptide(L)'
;MVSITPFFGTWQIQVIVILIAVDVILGIISALVRKEFDWKKLANFMKGPVLGYVFGFAVLKTVIQALGTLNFIVQAAYVLIVLALLASIFRNLSRLGIPVPDSLKK
;
A
#
# COMPACT_ATOMS: atom_id res chain seq x y z
N MET A 1 -8.28 -26.97 6.74
CA MET A 1 -8.67 -25.56 6.51
C MET A 1 -7.40 -24.73 6.53
N VAL A 2 -7.09 -24.00 5.45
CA VAL A 2 -5.91 -23.14 5.40
C VAL A 2 -6.22 -21.90 6.23
N SER A 3 -5.65 -21.82 7.43
CA SER A 3 -5.78 -20.65 8.29
C SER A 3 -5.00 -19.49 7.65
N ILE A 4 -5.69 -18.44 7.21
CA ILE A 4 -5.11 -17.20 6.68
C ILE A 4 -4.57 -16.28 7.80
N THR A 5 -4.91 -16.55 9.05
CA THR A 5 -4.51 -15.79 10.25
C THR A 5 -2.98 -15.67 10.47
N PRO A 6 -2.16 -16.73 10.30
CA PRO A 6 -0.70 -16.63 10.41
C PRO A 6 -0.08 -15.76 9.30
N PHE A 7 -0.82 -15.60 8.20
CA PHE A 7 -0.39 -14.83 7.05
C PHE A 7 -0.36 -13.34 7.37
N PHE A 8 -1.41 -12.82 8.01
CA PHE A 8 -1.51 -11.43 8.46
C PHE A 8 -0.61 -11.11 9.67
N GLY A 9 -0.11 -12.13 10.37
CA GLY A 9 0.85 -11.97 11.47
C GLY A 9 2.31 -11.81 11.03
N THR A 10 2.62 -11.89 9.74
CA THR A 10 4.00 -11.74 9.26
C THR A 10 4.42 -10.26 9.25
N TRP A 11 5.62 -9.96 9.74
CA TRP A 11 6.19 -8.59 9.81
C TRP A 11 6.01 -7.79 8.50
N GLN A 12 6.23 -8.43 7.35
CA GLN A 12 6.07 -7.81 6.03
C GLN A 12 4.66 -7.28 5.78
N ILE A 13 3.62 -8.07 6.13
CA ILE A 13 2.23 -7.67 5.93
C ILE A 13 1.85 -6.55 6.89
N GLN A 14 2.33 -6.60 8.14
CA GLN A 14 2.11 -5.52 9.10
C GLN A 14 2.68 -4.19 8.59
N VAL A 15 3.91 -4.19 8.05
CA VAL A 15 4.51 -2.99 7.46
C VAL A 15 3.70 -2.46 6.28
N ILE A 16 3.25 -3.33 5.36
CA ILE A 16 2.40 -2.93 4.24
C ILE A 16 1.09 -2.31 4.74
N VAL A 17 0.44 -2.94 5.72
CA VAL A 17 -0.83 -2.45 6.29
C VAL A 17 -0.64 -1.09 6.98
N ILE A 18 0.45 -0.91 7.74
CA ILE A 18 0.78 0.37 8.38
C ILE A 18 1.04 1.45 7.33
N LEU A 19 1.84 1.15 6.30
CA LEU A 19 2.12 2.09 5.20
C LEU A 19 0.84 2.49 4.47
N ILE A 20 -0.06 1.54 4.22
CA ILE A 20 -1.38 1.82 3.65
C ILE A 20 -2.19 2.72 4.58
N ALA A 21 -2.23 2.44 5.89
CA ALA A 21 -2.98 3.24 6.84
C ALA A 21 -2.47 4.69 6.87
N VAL A 22 -1.14 4.88 6.89
CA VAL A 22 -0.49 6.19 6.82
C VAL A 22 -0.84 6.89 5.50
N ASP A 23 -0.75 6.20 4.37
CA ASP A 23 -1.05 6.77 3.05
C ASP A 23 -2.51 7.20 2.93
N VAL A 24 -3.45 6.40 3.45
CA VAL A 24 -4.88 6.73 3.47
C VAL A 24 -5.14 7.95 4.34
N ILE A 25 -4.56 8.02 5.55
CA ILE A 25 -4.69 9.18 6.44
C ILE A 25 -4.15 10.44 5.76
N LEU A 26 -2.95 10.37 5.19
CA LEU A 26 -2.34 11.49 4.47
C LEU A 26 -3.15 11.90 3.25
N GLY A 27 -3.71 10.94 2.51
CA GLY A 27 -4.61 11.19 1.39
C GLY A 27 -5.90 11.91 1.82
N ILE A 28 -6.49 11.51 2.95
CA ILE A 28 -7.66 12.19 3.54
C ILE A 28 -7.29 13.61 3.95
N ILE A 29 -6.21 13.80 4.71
CA ILE A 29 -5.76 15.13 5.16
C ILE A 29 -5.48 16.03 3.95
N SER A 30 -4.79 15.52 2.93
CA SER A 30 -4.50 16.24 1.70
C SER A 30 -5.78 16.67 0.97
N ALA A 31 -6.78 15.79 0.86
CA ALA A 31 -8.05 16.10 0.23
C ALA A 31 -8.87 17.13 1.02
N LEU A 32 -8.83 17.07 2.36
CA LEU A 32 -9.48 18.04 3.25
C LEU A 32 -8.83 19.43 3.16
N VAL A 33 -7.50 19.50 3.19
CA VAL A 33 -6.74 20.76 3.09
C VAL A 33 -7.04 21.47 1.77
N ARG A 34 -7.17 20.71 0.67
CA ARG A 34 -7.50 21.26 -0.66
C ARG A 34 -9.00 21.53 -0.86
N LYS A 35 -9.85 21.23 0.14
CA LYS A 35 -11.32 21.30 0.06
C LYS A 35 -11.92 20.49 -1.09
N GLU A 36 -11.20 19.46 -1.56
CA GLU A 36 -11.62 18.55 -2.65
C GLU A 36 -12.10 17.20 -2.10
N PHE A 37 -12.43 17.14 -0.80
CA PHE A 37 -12.82 15.91 -0.14
C PHE A 37 -14.12 15.36 -0.73
N ASP A 38 -14.03 14.18 -1.33
CA ASP A 38 -15.14 13.46 -1.92
C ASP A 38 -15.13 12.02 -1.40
N TRP A 39 -16.24 11.63 -0.75
CA TRP A 39 -16.46 10.29 -0.23
C TRP A 39 -16.34 9.20 -1.31
N LYS A 40 -16.70 9.51 -2.57
CA LYS A 40 -16.51 8.59 -3.70
C LYS A 40 -15.04 8.42 -4.05
N LYS A 41 -14.23 9.50 -4.01
CA LYS A 41 -12.78 9.41 -4.21
C LYS A 41 -12.11 8.61 -3.10
N LEU A 42 -12.51 8.79 -1.86
CA LEU A 42 -12.00 8.02 -0.73
C LEU A 42 -12.36 6.53 -0.85
N ALA A 43 -13.62 6.22 -1.18
CA ALA A 43 -14.07 4.84 -1.37
C ALA A 43 -13.34 4.16 -2.55
N ASN A 44 -13.11 4.87 -3.65
CA ASN A 44 -12.33 4.36 -4.78
C ASN A 44 -10.86 4.15 -4.43
N PHE A 45 -10.27 5.02 -3.60
CA PHE A 45 -8.91 4.85 -3.10
C PHE A 45 -8.79 3.66 -2.13
N MET A 46 -9.79 3.44 -1.28
CA MET A 46 -9.85 2.25 -0.42
C MET A 46 -10.08 0.96 -1.22
N LYS A 47 -10.89 0.99 -2.28
CA LYS A 47 -11.18 -0.22 -3.08
C LYS A 47 -10.09 -0.56 -4.09
N GLY A 48 -9.38 0.42 -4.64
CA GLY A 48 -8.37 0.18 -5.67
C GLY A 48 -7.06 -0.33 -5.07
N PRO A 49 -6.17 0.57 -4.62
CA PRO A 49 -4.84 0.20 -4.14
C PRO A 49 -4.87 -0.66 -2.88
N VAL A 50 -5.73 -0.38 -1.89
CA VAL A 50 -5.66 -1.12 -0.61
C VAL A 50 -6.08 -2.57 -0.76
N LEU A 51 -7.22 -2.84 -1.42
CA LEU A 51 -7.60 -4.22 -1.76
C LEU A 51 -6.61 -4.83 -2.75
N GLY A 52 -6.19 -4.10 -3.79
CA GLY A 52 -5.25 -4.61 -4.78
C GLY A 52 -3.91 -5.05 -4.19
N TYR A 53 -3.31 -4.26 -3.29
CA TYR A 53 -2.03 -4.57 -2.67
C TYR A 53 -2.15 -5.66 -1.61
N VAL A 54 -3.15 -5.61 -0.73
CA VAL A 54 -3.31 -6.61 0.33
C VAL A 54 -3.78 -7.95 -0.25
N PHE A 55 -4.77 -7.93 -1.14
CA PHE A 55 -5.29 -9.14 -1.79
C PHE A 55 -4.30 -9.69 -2.81
N GLY A 56 -3.69 -8.83 -3.63
CA GLY A 56 -2.66 -9.24 -4.59
C GLY A 56 -1.45 -9.87 -3.92
N PHE A 57 -0.93 -9.27 -2.84
CA PHE A 57 0.17 -9.87 -2.07
C PHE A 57 -0.25 -11.18 -1.37
N ALA A 58 -1.48 -11.23 -0.84
CA ALA A 58 -2.00 -12.44 -0.21
C ALA A 58 -2.09 -13.61 -1.20
N VAL A 59 -2.66 -13.38 -2.39
CA VAL A 59 -2.76 -14.38 -3.47
C VAL A 59 -1.37 -14.78 -3.98
N LEU A 60 -0.48 -13.81 -4.19
CA LEU A 60 0.87 -14.09 -4.68
C LEU A 60 1.64 -15.02 -3.71
N LYS A 61 1.58 -14.72 -2.41
CA LYS A 61 2.29 -15.50 -1.40
C LYS A 61 1.66 -16.89 -1.20
N THR A 62 0.34 -17.07 -1.35
CA THR A 62 -0.30 -18.39 -1.27
C THR A 62 0.03 -19.25 -2.49
N VAL A 63 0.04 -18.66 -3.69
CA VAL A 63 0.46 -19.34 -4.92
C VAL A 63 1.94 -19.75 -4.83
N ILE A 64 2.81 -18.88 -4.31
CA ILE A 64 4.24 -19.19 -4.21
C ILE A 64 4.53 -20.22 -3.10
N GLN A 65 3.80 -20.20 -1.98
CA GLN A 65 3.87 -21.27 -0.98
C GLN A 65 3.45 -22.63 -1.56
N ALA A 66 2.47 -22.65 -2.47
CA ALA A 66 2.05 -23.88 -3.14
C ALA A 66 3.05 -24.38 -4.20
N LEU A 67 3.82 -23.47 -4.83
CA LEU A 67 4.80 -23.81 -5.88
C LEU A 67 6.21 -24.08 -5.34
N GLY A 68 6.52 -23.71 -4.09
CA GLY A 68 7.73 -24.10 -3.36
C GLY A 68 9.08 -23.55 -3.88
N THR A 69 9.14 -22.89 -5.04
CA THR A 69 10.41 -22.55 -5.73
C THR A 69 10.57 -21.09 -6.19
N LEU A 70 9.72 -20.16 -5.72
CA LEU A 70 9.70 -18.78 -6.24
C LEU A 70 9.75 -17.68 -5.16
N ASN A 71 10.42 -17.95 -4.03
CA ASN A 71 10.51 -16.99 -2.91
C ASN A 71 11.11 -15.62 -3.29
N PHE A 72 11.98 -15.56 -4.30
CA PHE A 72 12.53 -14.29 -4.79
C PHE A 72 11.44 -13.37 -5.37
N ILE A 73 10.37 -13.93 -5.96
CA ILE A 73 9.25 -13.16 -6.51
C ILE A 73 8.43 -12.52 -5.39
N VAL A 74 8.25 -13.22 -4.25
CA VAL A 74 7.59 -12.64 -3.06
C VAL A 74 8.38 -11.44 -2.54
N GLN A 75 9.71 -11.57 -2.46
CA GLN A 75 10.57 -10.48 -2.02
C GLN A 75 10.56 -9.30 -3.00
N ALA A 76 10.66 -9.55 -4.30
CA ALA A 76 10.59 -8.51 -5.32
C ALA A 76 9.23 -7.79 -5.29
N ALA A 77 8.12 -8.52 -5.21
CA ALA A 77 6.78 -7.95 -5.08
C ALA A 77 6.63 -7.12 -3.80
N TYR A 78 7.18 -7.60 -2.67
CA TYR A 78 7.19 -6.85 -1.42
C TYR A 78 7.91 -5.50 -1.58
N VAL A 79 9.12 -5.50 -2.16
CA VAL A 79 9.89 -4.27 -2.41
C VAL A 79 9.13 -3.31 -3.32
N LEU A 80 8.54 -3.80 -4.41
CA LEU A 80 7.76 -2.96 -5.32
C LEU A 80 6.53 -2.35 -4.65
N ILE A 81 5.80 -3.12 -3.82
CA ILE A 81 4.66 -2.62 -3.05
C ILE A 81 5.10 -1.54 -2.06
N VAL A 82 6.19 -1.76 -1.32
CA VAL A 82 6.71 -0.77 -0.37
C VAL A 82 7.13 0.50 -1.10
N LEU A 83 7.85 0.41 -2.22
CA LEU A 83 8.24 1.57 -3.02
C LEU A 83 7.03 2.33 -3.56
N ALA A 84 6.01 1.63 -4.04
CA ALA A 84 4.78 2.24 -4.53
C ALA A 84 4.02 2.98 -3.41
N LEU A 85 3.95 2.39 -2.21
CA LEU A 85 3.32 3.03 -1.04
C LEU A 85 4.11 4.25 -0.57
N LEU A 86 5.44 4.17 -0.51
CA LEU A 86 6.28 5.31 -0.17
C LEU A 86 6.11 6.46 -1.19
N ALA A 87 6.10 6.15 -2.49
CA ALA A 87 5.85 7.15 -3.53
C ALA A 87 4.46 7.82 -3.36
N SER A 88 3.43 7.04 -3.03
CA SER A 88 2.08 7.57 -2.76
C SER A 88 2.06 8.50 -1.53
N ILE A 89 2.72 8.09 -0.44
CA ILE A 89 2.88 8.89 0.78
C ILE A 89 3.57 10.22 0.46
N PHE A 90 4.69 10.18 -0.25
CA PHE A 90 5.44 11.39 -0.62
C PHE A 90 4.61 12.33 -1.50
N ARG A 91 3.81 11.80 -2.43
CA ARG A 91 2.87 12.59 -3.22
C ARG A 91 1.76 13.23 -2.37
N ASN A 92 1.26 12.53 -1.35
CA ASN A 92 0.29 13.12 -0.42
C ASN A 92 0.93 14.20 0.47
N LEU A 93 2.17 14.00 0.91
CA LEU A 93 2.95 15.01 1.65
C LEU A 93 3.26 16.25 0.79
N SER A 94 3.59 16.07 -0.50
CA SER A 94 3.84 17.19 -1.42
C SER A 94 2.61 18.06 -1.59
N ARG A 95 1.42 17.45 -1.64
CA ARG A 95 0.14 18.15 -1.70
C ARG A 95 -0.18 18.90 -0.40
N LEU A 96 0.46 18.54 0.72
CA LEU A 96 0.38 19.25 2.00
C LEU A 96 1.43 20.37 2.14
N GLY A 97 2.24 20.62 1.09
CA GLY A 97 3.26 21.66 1.10
C GLY A 97 4.56 21.24 1.80
N ILE A 98 4.71 19.96 2.16
CA ILE A 98 5.95 19.44 2.73
C ILE A 98 6.97 19.26 1.59
N PRO A 99 8.18 19.81 1.70
CA PRO A 99 9.20 19.67 0.67
C PRO A 99 9.62 18.21 0.56
N VAL A 100 9.31 17.60 -0.58
CA VAL A 100 9.80 16.28 -0.96
C VAL A 100 10.91 16.39 -2.00
N PRO A 101 11.84 15.43 -2.07
CA PRO A 101 12.88 15.38 -3.09
C PRO A 101 12.30 15.46 -4.50
N ASP A 102 12.93 16.24 -5.39
CA ASP A 102 12.42 16.50 -6.75
C ASP A 102 12.25 15.22 -7.59
N SER A 103 13.01 14.16 -7.27
CA SER A 103 12.89 12.84 -7.89
C SER A 103 11.55 12.14 -7.64
N LEU A 104 10.74 12.62 -6.70
CA LEU A 104 9.46 12.03 -6.27
C LEU A 104 8.25 12.92 -6.57
N LYS A 105 8.42 14.06 -7.27
CA LYS A 105 7.36 15.04 -7.55
C LYS A 105 6.53 14.78 -8.82
N LYS A 106 6.81 13.72 -9.59
CA LYS A 106 6.14 13.42 -10.86
C LYS A 106 5.09 12.31 -10.75
#